data_AF-A0AA38U3R9-F1
#
_entry.id   AF-A0AA38U3R9-F1
#
_cell.length_a   1.000
_cell.length_b   1.000
_cell.length_c   1.000
_cell.angle_alpha   90.00
_cell.angle_beta   90.00
_cell.angle_gamma   90.00
#
_symmetry.space_group_name_H-M   'P 1'
#
loop_
_entity.id
_entity.type
_entity.pdbx_description
1 polymer ?
#
loop_
_entity_poly.entity_id
_entity_poly.type
_entity_poly.pdbx_seq_one_letter_code
_entity_poly.pdbx_strand_id
1 'polypeptide(L)'
;MSTEYPESLNKFFNELETRRTLLTTITETHNKLINNFISLDETLTKKSQTLDTQMQNFKKHTEKTMEALQSRENDIPQKEVNLAGRVQNLKDSGIRYIEKGNNLDPEDETTSGLLRIWFRRMDSTGLVKFLLAKRKESVAVRAEIVAATEEAVDLLGFVLDAVEEFVELKLGGSKVKGMADRRWACGILIQAGLPLRSSSGITGVATSVKERARKVLEVWKGVLGGGEGSGGVGSGEATMFLQMVIGFGLKSEFDEEFLKQLVMEFAGRREMAKLAVALGFGDKMKDMIEELVKTGKEIEAVYFASEAGLTDQFSPVPLLKSSIKNFKKYPSKDISSMDDINNELSVIRTIMKCIEDHKLESHFTGDNLQKRVNELEKIKSERKRSGSTSTSKPSSKRHRNERGSGGGIGSSRPPKSVRLAMAARQRNYHPALPTHQPARYSAPYSYTNPSVYESTPNAAAYGVAYGGYGGPAAQSPARYGAQYANPAQDYGGYDYGAASAPLVPSYPATYQH
;
A
#
# COMPACT_ATOMS: atom_id res chain seq x y z
N MET A 1 14.03 71.88 -77.46
CA MET A 1 13.75 72.71 -76.27
C MET A 1 12.99 71.85 -75.28
N SER A 2 13.37 71.87 -74.00
CA SER A 2 12.72 71.08 -72.96
C SER A 2 11.36 71.68 -72.62
N THR A 3 10.30 70.85 -72.54
CA THR A 3 8.98 71.30 -72.06
C THR A 3 8.98 71.33 -70.55
N GLU A 4 9.39 72.47 -70.00
CA GLU A 4 9.43 72.74 -68.57
C GLU A 4 8.00 72.85 -68.01
N TYR A 5 7.50 71.78 -67.40
CA TYR A 5 6.21 71.78 -66.71
C TYR A 5 6.30 72.66 -65.46
N PRO A 6 5.32 73.53 -65.18
CA PRO A 6 5.44 74.53 -64.13
C PRO A 6 5.51 73.89 -62.74
N GLU A 7 6.63 74.12 -62.03
CA GLU A 7 6.94 73.52 -60.73
C GLU A 7 5.83 73.67 -59.69
N SER A 8 5.13 74.81 -59.69
CA SER A 8 4.01 75.10 -58.78
C SER A 8 2.89 74.06 -58.88
N LEU A 9 2.62 73.53 -60.08
CA LEU A 9 1.58 72.54 -60.33
C LEU A 9 2.02 71.18 -59.80
N ASN A 10 3.28 70.82 -60.01
CA ASN A 10 3.90 69.61 -59.47
C ASN A 10 3.95 69.64 -57.93
N LYS A 11 4.25 70.80 -57.35
CA LYS A 11 4.25 71.05 -55.89
C LYS A 11 2.87 70.92 -55.28
N PHE A 12 1.81 71.40 -55.95
CA PHE A 12 0.43 71.21 -55.53
C PHE A 12 0.00 69.73 -55.57
N PHE A 13 0.37 68.98 -56.63
CA PHE A 13 0.12 67.54 -56.68
C PHE A 13 0.83 66.78 -55.56
N ASN A 14 2.10 67.09 -55.28
CA ASN A 14 2.85 66.51 -54.16
C ASN A 14 2.18 66.79 -52.80
N GLU A 15 1.65 68.00 -52.56
CA GLU A 15 0.94 68.30 -51.32
C GLU A 15 -0.42 67.59 -51.23
N LEU A 16 -1.15 67.48 -52.33
CA LEU A 16 -2.40 66.72 -52.40
C LEU A 16 -2.14 65.23 -52.14
N GLU A 17 -1.03 64.70 -52.61
CA GLU A 17 -0.60 63.31 -52.36
C GLU A 17 -0.15 63.08 -50.91
N THR A 18 0.58 64.03 -50.27
CA THR A 18 0.87 63.91 -48.83
C THR A 18 -0.38 64.03 -47.95
N ARG A 19 -1.35 64.88 -48.32
CA ARG A 19 -2.66 64.93 -47.65
C ARG A 19 -3.44 63.61 -47.82
N ARG A 20 -3.35 62.98 -49.01
CA ARG A 20 -3.93 61.66 -49.28
C ARG A 20 -3.29 60.56 -48.43
N THR A 21 -1.96 60.50 -48.34
CA THR A 21 -1.29 59.46 -47.53
C THR A 21 -1.58 59.63 -46.04
N LEU A 22 -1.64 60.88 -45.54
CA LEU A 22 -2.03 61.19 -44.17
C LEU A 22 -3.48 60.73 -43.87
N LEU A 23 -4.42 60.99 -44.79
CA LEU A 23 -5.80 60.49 -44.69
C LEU A 23 -5.88 58.95 -44.68
N THR A 24 -5.10 58.25 -45.51
CA THR A 24 -5.06 56.78 -45.45
C THR A 24 -4.46 56.28 -44.14
N THR A 25 -3.44 56.92 -43.59
CA THR A 25 -2.85 56.55 -42.28
C THR A 25 -3.82 56.79 -41.13
N ILE A 26 -4.59 57.88 -41.15
CA ILE A 26 -5.68 58.12 -40.18
C ILE A 26 -6.75 57.04 -40.31
N THR A 27 -7.16 56.68 -41.53
CA THR A 27 -8.16 55.64 -41.77
C THR A 27 -7.67 54.27 -41.30
N GLU A 28 -6.41 53.92 -41.57
CA GLU A 28 -5.81 52.65 -41.16
C GLU A 28 -5.63 52.55 -39.63
N THR A 29 -5.21 53.64 -38.97
CA THR A 29 -5.10 53.68 -37.50
C THR A 29 -6.47 53.66 -36.82
N HIS A 30 -7.49 54.31 -37.38
CA HIS A 30 -8.87 54.22 -36.92
C HIS A 30 -9.44 52.80 -37.06
N ASN A 31 -9.21 52.14 -38.20
CA ASN A 31 -9.62 50.74 -38.41
C ASN A 31 -8.89 49.78 -37.45
N LYS A 32 -7.58 49.97 -37.21
CA LYS A 32 -6.83 49.21 -36.20
C LYS A 32 -7.39 49.41 -34.79
N LEU A 33 -7.77 50.65 -34.44
CA LEU A 33 -8.38 50.96 -33.14
C LEU A 33 -9.75 50.28 -32.96
N ILE A 34 -10.61 50.34 -33.98
CA ILE A 34 -11.92 49.65 -33.99
C ILE A 34 -11.73 48.13 -33.85
N ASN A 35 -10.84 47.53 -34.64
CA ASN A 35 -10.57 46.09 -34.57
C ASN A 35 -10.02 45.66 -33.21
N ASN A 36 -9.19 46.49 -32.56
CA ASN A 36 -8.72 46.26 -31.20
C ASN A 36 -9.87 46.31 -30.17
N PHE A 37 -10.80 47.26 -30.29
CA PHE A 37 -11.98 47.32 -29.41
C PHE A 37 -12.91 46.13 -29.60
N ILE A 38 -13.18 45.69 -30.84
CA ILE A 38 -13.99 44.49 -31.13
C ILE A 38 -13.31 43.25 -30.53
N SER A 39 -12.00 43.08 -30.75
CA SER A 39 -11.22 41.97 -30.20
C SER A 39 -11.21 41.96 -28.67
N LEU A 40 -11.13 43.14 -28.04
CA LEU A 40 -11.19 43.29 -26.59
C LEU A 40 -12.59 42.95 -26.03
N ASP A 41 -13.66 43.41 -26.67
CA ASP A 41 -15.05 43.14 -26.27
C ASP A 41 -15.42 41.64 -26.43
N GLU A 42 -15.01 41.02 -27.55
CA GLU A 42 -15.09 39.58 -27.72
C GLU A 42 -14.34 38.83 -26.61
N THR A 43 -13.13 39.29 -26.25
CA THR A 43 -12.30 38.67 -25.22
C THR A 43 -12.91 38.85 -23.83
N LEU A 44 -13.47 40.03 -23.53
CA LEU A 44 -14.17 40.32 -22.28
C LEU A 44 -15.43 39.47 -22.14
N THR A 45 -16.22 39.36 -23.21
CA THR A 45 -17.43 38.53 -23.28
C THR A 45 -17.10 37.04 -23.08
N LYS A 46 -16.08 36.52 -23.77
CA LYS A 46 -15.60 35.14 -23.58
C LYS A 46 -15.11 34.89 -22.15
N LYS A 47 -14.44 35.86 -21.53
CA LYS A 47 -14.03 35.79 -20.11
C LYS A 47 -15.23 35.81 -19.15
N SER A 48 -16.24 36.65 -19.38
CA SER A 48 -17.46 36.65 -18.56
C SER A 48 -18.15 35.30 -18.61
N GLN A 49 -18.42 34.77 -19.81
CA GLN A 49 -19.04 33.45 -20.00
C GLN A 49 -18.23 32.32 -19.33
N THR A 50 -16.90 32.43 -19.31
CA THR A 50 -16.02 31.50 -18.60
C THR A 50 -16.18 31.61 -17.07
N LEU A 51 -16.28 32.82 -16.53
CA LEU A 51 -16.53 33.04 -15.10
C LEU A 51 -17.95 32.62 -14.68
N ASP A 52 -18.97 32.88 -15.51
CA ASP A 52 -20.35 32.49 -15.26
C ASP A 52 -20.52 30.97 -15.24
N THR A 53 -19.88 30.24 -16.17
CA THR A 53 -19.89 28.77 -16.17
C THR A 53 -19.09 28.19 -15.00
N GLN A 54 -17.96 28.78 -14.61
CA GLN A 54 -17.25 28.41 -13.37
C GLN A 54 -18.12 28.65 -12.12
N MET A 55 -18.78 29.80 -12.02
CA MET A 55 -19.69 30.17 -10.92
C MET A 55 -20.85 29.17 -10.79
N GLN A 56 -21.45 28.77 -11.90
CA GLN A 56 -22.50 27.74 -11.91
C GLN A 56 -21.96 26.36 -11.48
N ASN A 57 -20.77 25.97 -11.95
CA ASN A 57 -20.13 24.72 -11.54
C ASN A 57 -19.79 24.70 -10.05
N PHE A 58 -19.26 25.80 -9.50
CA PHE A 58 -19.01 25.92 -8.05
C PHE A 58 -20.30 25.83 -7.24
N LYS A 59 -21.36 26.55 -7.61
CA LYS A 59 -22.68 26.46 -6.94
C LYS A 59 -23.20 25.02 -6.93
N LYS A 60 -23.21 24.35 -8.09
CA LYS A 60 -23.66 22.96 -8.24
C LYS A 60 -22.79 21.96 -7.49
N HIS A 61 -21.50 22.24 -7.29
CA HIS A 61 -20.61 21.43 -6.46
C HIS A 61 -20.85 21.65 -4.95
N THR A 62 -21.05 22.89 -4.52
CA THR A 62 -21.39 23.24 -3.14
C THR A 62 -22.73 22.64 -2.72
N GLU A 63 -23.75 22.75 -3.57
CA GLU A 63 -25.09 22.17 -3.38
C GLU A 63 -25.00 20.65 -3.16
N LYS A 64 -24.40 19.91 -4.10
CA LYS A 64 -24.14 18.46 -3.97
C LYS A 64 -23.34 18.08 -2.72
N THR A 65 -22.37 18.90 -2.33
CA THR A 65 -21.57 18.65 -1.11
C THR A 65 -22.42 18.87 0.14
N MET A 66 -23.32 19.85 0.14
CA MET A 66 -24.26 20.09 1.23
C MET A 66 -25.31 18.96 1.34
N GLU A 67 -25.88 18.51 0.23
CA GLU A 67 -26.77 17.33 0.18
C GLU A 67 -26.08 16.08 0.74
N ALA A 68 -24.83 15.82 0.33
CA ALA A 68 -24.05 14.69 0.81
C ALA A 68 -23.71 14.79 2.30
N LEU A 69 -23.47 16.00 2.83
CA LEU A 69 -23.25 16.23 4.26
C LEU A 69 -24.54 16.03 5.07
N GLN A 70 -25.67 16.58 4.62
CA GLN A 70 -26.98 16.41 5.27
C GLN A 70 -27.42 14.94 5.28
N SER A 71 -27.25 14.23 4.17
CA SER A 71 -27.50 12.78 4.09
C SER A 71 -26.63 12.01 5.09
N ARG A 72 -25.33 12.33 5.16
CA ARG A 72 -24.40 11.71 6.11
C ARG A 72 -24.71 12.05 7.57
N GLU A 73 -25.28 13.22 7.86
CA GLU A 73 -25.71 13.66 9.20
C GLU A 73 -26.99 12.96 9.64
N ASN A 74 -28.00 12.89 8.76
CA ASN A 74 -29.23 12.13 8.99
C ASN A 74 -28.99 10.63 9.23
N ASP A 75 -27.93 10.08 8.64
CA ASP A 75 -27.45 8.71 8.86
C ASP A 75 -26.87 8.47 10.28
N ILE A 76 -26.39 9.50 11.00
CA ILE A 76 -25.61 9.33 12.24
C ILE A 76 -26.41 8.61 13.33
N PRO A 77 -27.67 9.00 13.67
CA PRO A 77 -28.42 8.35 14.74
C PRO A 77 -28.66 6.85 14.47
N GLN A 78 -28.91 6.46 13.21
CA GLN A 78 -29.08 5.06 12.85
C GLN A 78 -27.77 4.28 12.96
N LYS A 79 -26.65 4.87 12.58
CA LYS A 79 -25.30 4.27 12.73
C LYS A 79 -24.91 4.14 14.19
N GLU A 80 -25.23 5.11 15.03
CA GLU A 80 -25.02 5.08 16.48
C GLU A 80 -25.85 3.98 17.14
N VAL A 81 -27.16 3.90 16.87
CA VAL A 81 -28.05 2.84 17.39
C VAL A 81 -27.58 1.45 16.94
N ASN A 82 -27.18 1.30 15.66
CA ASN A 82 -26.65 0.03 15.15
C ASN A 82 -25.33 -0.38 15.85
N LEU A 83 -24.43 0.59 16.10
CA LEU A 83 -23.16 0.35 16.77
C LEU A 83 -23.34 0.04 18.26
N ALA A 84 -24.19 0.80 18.96
CA ALA A 84 -24.54 0.55 20.36
C ALA A 84 -25.20 -0.83 20.53
N GLY A 85 -26.11 -1.20 19.62
CA GLY A 85 -26.69 -2.55 19.56
C GLY A 85 -25.65 -3.64 19.34
N ARG A 86 -24.69 -3.45 18.42
CA ARG A 86 -23.55 -4.36 18.24
C ARG A 86 -22.72 -4.50 19.52
N VAL A 87 -22.35 -3.39 20.16
CA VAL A 87 -21.55 -3.40 21.40
C VAL A 87 -22.27 -4.12 22.53
N GLN A 88 -23.58 -3.89 22.70
CA GLN A 88 -24.38 -4.58 23.72
C GLN A 88 -24.52 -6.08 23.41
N ASN A 89 -24.74 -6.48 22.15
CA ASN A 89 -24.76 -7.89 21.73
C ASN A 89 -23.40 -8.59 21.99
N LEU A 90 -22.28 -7.94 21.70
CA LEU A 90 -20.93 -8.47 21.97
C LEU A 90 -20.66 -8.58 23.48
N LYS A 91 -21.08 -7.59 24.27
CA LYS A 91 -21.02 -7.62 25.74
C LYS A 91 -21.82 -8.79 26.32
N ASP A 92 -23.06 -9.00 25.87
CA ASP A 92 -23.91 -10.08 26.37
C ASP A 92 -23.39 -11.46 25.92
N SER A 93 -22.80 -11.55 24.73
CA SER A 93 -22.05 -12.74 24.27
C SER A 93 -20.80 -13.02 25.13
N GLY A 94 -20.11 -11.97 25.57
CA GLY A 94 -18.99 -12.02 26.52
C GLY A 94 -19.41 -12.48 27.92
N ILE A 95 -20.50 -11.92 28.45
CA ILE A 95 -21.06 -12.31 29.75
C ILE A 95 -21.45 -13.80 29.75
N ARG A 96 -22.21 -14.25 28.75
CA ARG A 96 -22.61 -15.66 28.61
C ARG A 96 -21.42 -16.63 28.53
N TYR A 97 -20.29 -16.20 27.97
CA TYR A 97 -19.06 -16.99 27.92
C TYR A 97 -18.39 -17.10 29.30
N ILE A 98 -18.36 -16.02 30.08
CA ILE A 98 -17.84 -16.01 31.45
C ILE A 98 -18.75 -16.84 32.38
N GLU A 99 -20.08 -16.70 32.23
CA GLU A 99 -21.09 -17.47 32.99
C GLU A 99 -21.03 -18.98 32.72
N LYS A 100 -20.67 -19.39 31.49
CA LYS A 100 -20.42 -20.80 31.13
C LYS A 100 -19.19 -21.39 31.86
N GLY A 101 -18.32 -20.53 32.39
CA GLY A 101 -17.13 -20.88 33.16
C GLY A 101 -15.95 -21.37 32.30
N ASN A 102 -14.75 -21.35 32.90
CA ASN A 102 -13.50 -21.80 32.26
C ASN A 102 -13.41 -23.33 32.05
N ASN A 103 -14.53 -24.07 32.07
CA ASN A 103 -14.60 -25.52 31.82
C ASN A 103 -14.56 -25.85 30.30
N LEU A 104 -13.84 -25.03 29.54
CA LEU A 104 -13.53 -25.26 28.13
C LEU A 104 -12.05 -25.63 28.06
N ASP A 105 -11.77 -26.92 28.22
CA ASP A 105 -10.44 -27.45 27.94
C ASP A 105 -10.09 -27.15 26.46
N PRO A 106 -8.96 -26.46 26.17
CA PRO A 106 -8.65 -26.01 24.80
C PRO A 106 -8.44 -27.11 23.75
N GLU A 107 -8.54 -28.38 24.14
CA GLU A 107 -8.42 -29.55 23.26
C GLU A 107 -9.78 -30.02 22.70
N ASP A 108 -10.90 -29.71 23.38
CA ASP A 108 -12.27 -30.06 22.94
C ASP A 108 -12.92 -28.97 22.05
N GLU A 109 -12.41 -27.73 22.07
CA GLU A 109 -13.01 -26.62 21.33
C GLU A 109 -12.43 -26.45 19.91
N THR A 110 -13.33 -26.33 18.93
CA THR A 110 -12.93 -26.26 17.51
C THR A 110 -12.06 -25.03 17.20
N THR A 111 -11.23 -25.12 16.15
CA THR A 111 -10.40 -23.99 15.67
C THR A 111 -11.23 -22.72 15.43
N SER A 112 -12.50 -22.81 15.02
CA SER A 112 -13.41 -21.66 14.87
C SER A 112 -13.78 -21.02 16.22
N GLY A 113 -14.13 -21.85 17.22
CA GLY A 113 -14.43 -21.39 18.59
C GLY A 113 -13.23 -20.71 19.24
N LEU A 114 -12.05 -21.32 19.14
CA LEU A 114 -10.80 -20.75 19.67
C LEU A 114 -10.46 -19.40 19.00
N LEU A 115 -10.62 -19.27 17.67
CA LEU A 115 -10.44 -17.98 16.97
C LEU A 115 -11.41 -16.92 17.50
N ARG A 116 -12.70 -17.26 17.66
CA ARG A 116 -13.74 -16.37 18.22
C ARG A 116 -13.39 -15.90 19.63
N ILE A 117 -12.88 -16.78 20.48
CA ILE A 117 -12.46 -16.46 21.85
C ILE A 117 -11.32 -15.45 21.87
N TRP A 118 -10.31 -15.57 21.00
CA TRP A 118 -9.20 -14.60 20.94
C TRP A 118 -9.66 -13.20 20.52
N PHE A 119 -10.55 -13.09 19.52
CA PHE A 119 -11.14 -11.81 19.11
C PHE A 119 -12.04 -11.21 20.20
N ARG A 120 -12.90 -12.02 20.83
CA ARG A 120 -13.79 -11.60 21.92
C ARG A 120 -13.01 -11.11 23.16
N ARG A 121 -11.84 -11.71 23.42
CA ARG A 121 -10.90 -11.29 24.47
C ARG A 121 -10.01 -10.11 24.08
N MET A 122 -10.03 -9.67 22.83
CA MET A 122 -9.14 -8.64 22.27
C MET A 122 -7.63 -8.95 22.46
N ASP A 123 -7.25 -10.23 22.53
CA ASP A 123 -5.89 -10.69 22.80
C ASP A 123 -5.14 -11.01 21.49
N SER A 124 -4.63 -9.96 20.86
CA SER A 124 -3.93 -10.00 19.56
C SER A 124 -2.63 -10.81 19.61
N THR A 125 -1.80 -10.59 20.64
CA THR A 125 -0.60 -11.36 20.93
C THR A 125 -0.88 -12.84 21.15
N GLY A 126 -1.95 -13.19 21.87
CA GLY A 126 -2.43 -14.55 22.06
C GLY A 126 -2.86 -15.19 20.75
N LEU A 127 -3.63 -14.47 19.93
CA LEU A 127 -4.02 -14.94 18.60
C LEU A 127 -2.82 -15.19 17.68
N VAL A 128 -1.84 -14.28 17.64
CA VAL A 128 -0.61 -14.49 16.84
C VAL A 128 0.12 -15.76 17.29
N LYS A 129 0.25 -16.00 18.60
CA LYS A 129 0.85 -17.24 19.13
C LYS A 129 0.06 -18.50 18.74
N PHE A 130 -1.27 -18.45 18.80
CA PHE A 130 -2.15 -19.55 18.35
C PHE A 130 -2.02 -19.82 16.86
N LEU A 131 -2.04 -18.77 16.02
CA LEU A 131 -1.84 -18.87 14.57
C LEU A 131 -0.50 -19.52 14.23
N LEU A 132 0.60 -19.12 14.90
CA LEU A 132 1.93 -19.72 14.72
C LEU A 132 1.92 -21.23 14.96
N ALA A 133 1.28 -21.71 16.04
CA ALA A 133 1.14 -23.14 16.30
C ALA A 133 0.29 -23.83 15.22
N LYS A 134 -0.80 -23.19 14.79
CA LYS A 134 -1.75 -23.68 13.77
C LYS A 134 -1.30 -23.46 12.32
N ARG A 135 -0.04 -23.07 12.05
CA ARG A 135 0.47 -22.77 10.69
C ARG A 135 0.26 -23.89 9.66
N LYS A 136 0.30 -25.16 10.08
CA LYS A 136 0.02 -26.31 9.19
C LYS A 136 -1.44 -26.37 8.72
N GLU A 137 -2.38 -25.88 9.54
CA GLU A 137 -3.83 -25.86 9.30
C GLU A 137 -4.27 -24.57 8.58
N SER A 138 -3.33 -23.84 7.95
CA SER A 138 -3.54 -22.49 7.39
C SER A 138 -4.72 -22.34 6.42
N VAL A 139 -5.18 -23.40 5.77
CA VAL A 139 -6.38 -23.38 4.91
C VAL A 139 -7.66 -23.28 5.75
N ALA A 140 -7.81 -24.10 6.79
CA ALA A 140 -8.95 -24.04 7.70
C ALA A 140 -8.98 -22.71 8.47
N VAL A 141 -7.82 -22.27 8.96
CA VAL A 141 -7.67 -20.96 9.62
C VAL A 141 -8.14 -19.80 8.72
N ARG A 142 -7.78 -19.81 7.42
CA ARG A 142 -8.22 -18.77 6.48
C ARG A 142 -9.73 -18.78 6.19
N ALA A 143 -10.38 -19.94 6.27
CA ALA A 143 -11.83 -20.05 6.08
C ALA A 143 -12.59 -19.46 7.29
N GLU A 144 -12.19 -19.85 8.50
CA GLU A 144 -12.89 -19.47 9.73
C GLU A 144 -12.61 -18.04 10.20
N ILE A 145 -11.39 -17.51 9.98
CA ILE A 145 -10.97 -16.27 10.66
C ILE A 145 -11.82 -15.06 10.31
N VAL A 146 -12.35 -14.96 9.09
CA VAL A 146 -13.21 -13.84 8.67
C VAL A 146 -14.55 -13.85 9.41
N ALA A 147 -15.13 -15.03 9.67
CA ALA A 147 -16.34 -15.14 10.50
C ALA A 147 -16.03 -14.94 11.99
N ALA A 148 -14.79 -15.20 12.42
CA ALA A 148 -14.36 -14.96 13.79
C ALA A 148 -14.10 -13.47 14.12
N THR A 149 -13.79 -12.63 13.13
CA THR A 149 -13.61 -11.17 13.37
C THR A 149 -14.90 -10.47 13.80
N GLU A 150 -16.07 -11.09 13.55
CA GLU A 150 -17.37 -10.54 13.96
C GLU A 150 -17.47 -10.34 15.48
N GLU A 151 -16.75 -11.15 16.26
CA GLU A 151 -16.66 -11.09 17.73
C GLU A 151 -15.78 -9.95 18.25
N ALA A 152 -14.98 -9.31 17.38
CA ALA A 152 -14.09 -8.23 17.80
C ALA A 152 -14.89 -6.94 18.07
N VAL A 153 -14.60 -6.29 19.19
CA VAL A 153 -15.19 -4.98 19.54
C VAL A 153 -14.56 -3.87 18.71
N ASP A 154 -13.22 -3.85 18.60
CA ASP A 154 -12.46 -2.99 17.69
C ASP A 154 -11.49 -3.83 16.85
N LEU A 155 -11.95 -4.25 15.67
CA LEU A 155 -11.14 -5.04 14.74
C LEU A 155 -9.93 -4.25 14.19
N LEU A 156 -10.03 -2.92 14.09
CA LEU A 156 -8.97 -2.08 13.52
C LEU A 156 -7.86 -1.83 14.53
N GLY A 157 -8.22 -1.52 15.79
CA GLY A 157 -7.29 -1.50 16.91
C GLY A 157 -6.59 -2.85 17.09
N PHE A 158 -7.35 -3.95 17.12
CA PHE A 158 -6.81 -5.30 17.28
C PHE A 158 -5.78 -5.69 16.20
N VAL A 159 -6.06 -5.38 14.93
CA VAL A 159 -5.11 -5.63 13.83
C VAL A 159 -3.88 -4.73 13.93
N LEU A 160 -4.06 -3.48 14.35
CA LEU A 160 -2.96 -2.55 14.58
C LEU A 160 -2.06 -2.99 15.73
N ASP A 161 -2.62 -3.51 16.83
CA ASP A 161 -1.87 -4.06 17.98
C ASP A 161 -0.98 -5.24 17.54
N ALA A 162 -1.54 -6.15 16.72
CA ALA A 162 -0.79 -7.29 16.17
C ALA A 162 0.35 -6.85 15.24
N VAL A 163 0.18 -5.72 14.53
CA VAL A 163 1.22 -5.11 13.70
C VAL A 163 2.26 -4.35 14.55
N GLU A 164 1.84 -3.71 15.64
CA GLU A 164 2.73 -2.99 16.55
C GLU A 164 3.72 -3.96 17.22
N GLU A 165 3.25 -5.10 17.79
CA GLU A 165 4.14 -6.19 18.26
C GLU A 165 5.06 -6.69 17.14
N PHE A 166 4.54 -6.88 15.93
CA PHE A 166 5.32 -7.36 14.78
C PHE A 166 6.46 -6.39 14.40
N VAL A 167 6.23 -5.08 14.47
CA VAL A 167 7.22 -4.04 14.15
C VAL A 167 8.23 -3.85 15.29
N GLU A 168 7.80 -3.89 16.55
CA GLU A 168 8.69 -3.88 17.72
C GLU A 168 9.69 -5.06 17.69
N LEU A 169 9.22 -6.25 17.31
CA LEU A 169 10.08 -7.43 17.15
C LEU A 169 11.10 -7.30 16.00
N LYS A 170 10.90 -6.38 15.05
CA LYS A 170 11.92 -6.00 14.05
C LYS A 170 12.92 -4.99 14.60
N LEU A 171 12.43 -3.96 15.28
CA LEU A 171 13.27 -2.92 15.91
C LEU A 171 14.23 -3.50 16.95
N GLY A 172 13.78 -4.47 17.75
CA GLY A 172 14.53 -5.02 18.88
C GLY A 172 15.82 -5.78 18.52
N GLY A 173 16.17 -5.90 17.23
CA GLY A 173 17.45 -6.44 16.72
C GLY A 173 17.73 -7.93 17.00
N SER A 174 16.95 -8.54 17.89
CA SER A 174 17.04 -9.94 18.27
C SER A 174 16.72 -10.84 17.10
N LYS A 175 17.39 -12.00 17.04
CA LYS A 175 17.14 -13.05 16.06
C LYS A 175 15.85 -13.81 16.39
N VAL A 176 14.71 -13.14 16.21
CA VAL A 176 13.37 -13.67 16.53
C VAL A 176 13.03 -14.80 15.56
N LYS A 177 13.31 -16.04 16.00
CA LYS A 177 13.00 -17.26 15.25
C LYS A 177 11.52 -17.31 14.86
N GLY A 178 11.25 -17.67 13.60
CA GLY A 178 9.88 -17.74 13.06
C GLY A 178 9.35 -16.41 12.53
N MET A 179 10.21 -15.44 12.19
CA MET A 179 9.77 -14.16 11.63
C MET A 179 8.91 -14.29 10.35
N ALA A 180 9.23 -15.25 9.48
CA ALA A 180 8.42 -15.56 8.29
C ALA A 180 7.02 -16.11 8.64
N ASP A 181 6.90 -16.80 9.77
CA ASP A 181 5.66 -17.35 10.32
C ASP A 181 4.83 -16.22 10.96
N ARG A 182 5.47 -15.31 11.71
CA ARG A 182 4.83 -14.10 12.26
C ARG A 182 4.28 -13.21 11.14
N ARG A 183 5.05 -13.01 10.08
CA ARG A 183 4.61 -12.27 8.88
C ARG A 183 3.39 -12.93 8.21
N TRP A 184 3.34 -14.27 8.18
CA TRP A 184 2.16 -14.99 7.67
C TRP A 184 0.94 -14.81 8.58
N ALA A 185 1.09 -14.88 9.90
CA ALA A 185 -0.01 -14.70 10.85
C ALA A 185 -0.58 -13.26 10.78
N CYS A 186 0.30 -12.25 10.86
CA CYS A 186 -0.09 -10.84 10.77
C CYS A 186 -0.70 -10.52 9.38
N GLY A 187 -0.17 -11.11 8.30
CA GLY A 187 -0.72 -10.96 6.96
C GLY A 187 -2.14 -11.53 6.81
N ILE A 188 -2.49 -12.61 7.53
CA ILE A 188 -3.87 -13.12 7.60
C ILE A 188 -4.77 -12.16 8.39
N LEU A 189 -4.30 -11.61 9.52
CA LEU A 189 -5.07 -10.65 10.33
C LEU A 189 -5.37 -9.36 9.55
N ILE A 190 -4.37 -8.80 8.86
CA ILE A 190 -4.54 -7.66 7.96
C ILE A 190 -5.51 -8.00 6.82
N GLN A 191 -5.41 -9.21 6.24
CA GLN A 191 -6.33 -9.65 5.18
C GLN A 191 -7.79 -9.79 5.66
N ALA A 192 -8.01 -10.15 6.93
CA ALA A 192 -9.34 -10.30 7.52
C ALA A 192 -9.94 -8.95 7.98
N GLY A 193 -9.13 -8.07 8.58
CA GLY A 193 -9.60 -6.77 9.10
C GLY A 193 -9.63 -5.64 8.07
N LEU A 194 -8.78 -5.68 7.04
CA LEU A 194 -8.66 -4.64 6.01
C LEU A 194 -8.83 -5.22 4.58
N PRO A 195 -9.98 -5.79 4.23
CA PRO A 195 -10.19 -6.44 2.94
C PRO A 195 -10.15 -5.44 1.77
N LEU A 196 -9.26 -5.67 0.79
CA LEU A 196 -9.06 -4.84 -0.41
C LEU A 196 -10.26 -4.73 -1.37
N ARG A 197 -11.44 -5.26 -1.01
CA ARG A 197 -12.67 -5.16 -1.81
C ARG A 197 -13.47 -3.88 -1.54
N SER A 198 -13.15 -3.16 -0.47
CA SER A 198 -13.84 -1.93 -0.06
C SER A 198 -13.33 -0.70 -0.81
N SER A 199 -13.66 -0.58 -2.10
CA SER A 199 -13.49 0.66 -2.88
C SER A 199 -14.46 1.76 -2.45
N SER A 200 -15.62 1.38 -1.88
CA SER A 200 -16.28 2.22 -0.88
C SER A 200 -15.40 2.22 0.37
N GLY A 201 -14.64 3.30 0.56
CA GLY A 201 -13.61 3.39 1.59
C GLY A 201 -14.11 3.08 3.01
N ILE A 202 -13.21 2.61 3.87
CA ILE A 202 -13.52 2.20 5.26
C ILE A 202 -14.00 3.43 6.05
N THR A 203 -15.32 3.56 6.13
CA THR A 203 -16.04 4.81 6.39
C THR A 203 -16.32 4.97 7.87
N GLY A 204 -15.24 5.11 8.66
CA GLY A 204 -15.35 5.24 10.11
C GLY A 204 -14.07 4.98 10.91
N VAL A 205 -12.88 4.99 10.30
CA VAL A 205 -11.63 4.93 11.07
C VAL A 205 -11.55 6.16 11.97
N ALA A 206 -11.58 5.96 13.29
CA ALA A 206 -11.45 7.06 14.25
C ALA A 206 -10.10 7.78 14.08
N THR A 207 -10.10 9.11 14.19
CA THR A 207 -8.90 9.94 13.95
C THR A 207 -7.72 9.58 14.86
N SER A 208 -8.01 9.21 16.12
CA SER A 208 -7.03 8.68 17.07
C SER A 208 -6.39 7.37 16.61
N VAL A 209 -7.17 6.44 16.08
CA VAL A 209 -6.69 5.15 15.55
C VAL A 209 -5.91 5.37 14.25
N LYS A 210 -6.37 6.26 13.36
CA LYS A 210 -5.63 6.65 12.15
C LYS A 210 -4.26 7.25 12.50
N GLU A 211 -4.18 8.13 13.49
CA GLU A 211 -2.91 8.74 13.94
C GLU A 211 -1.98 7.72 14.62
N ARG A 212 -2.51 6.72 15.35
CA ARG A 212 -1.68 5.59 15.84
C ARG A 212 -1.16 4.76 14.67
N ALA A 213 -2.01 4.41 13.70
CA ALA A 213 -1.62 3.65 12.52
C ALA A 213 -0.52 4.36 11.71
N ARG A 214 -0.63 5.68 11.54
CA ARG A 214 0.40 6.52 10.88
C ARG A 214 1.76 6.39 11.57
N LYS A 215 1.82 6.47 12.90
CA LYS A 215 3.07 6.33 13.68
C LYS A 215 3.69 4.94 13.53
N VAL A 216 2.89 3.88 13.72
CA VAL A 216 3.35 2.49 13.58
C VAL A 216 3.87 2.23 12.16
N LEU A 217 3.21 2.75 11.13
CA LEU A 217 3.64 2.57 9.74
C LEU A 217 4.89 3.39 9.38
N GLU A 218 5.06 4.62 9.86
CA GLU A 218 6.30 5.38 9.60
C GLU A 218 7.51 4.71 10.29
N VAL A 219 7.32 4.14 11.49
CA VAL A 219 8.32 3.29 12.14
C VAL A 219 8.59 2.01 11.35
N TRP A 220 7.55 1.34 10.84
CA TRP A 220 7.68 0.12 10.03
C TRP A 220 8.44 0.38 8.71
N LYS A 221 8.15 1.50 8.04
CA LYS A 221 8.87 1.97 6.84
C LYS A 221 10.38 2.09 7.08
N GLY A 222 10.80 2.55 8.27
CA GLY A 222 12.21 2.59 8.68
C GLY A 222 12.88 1.22 8.89
N VAL A 223 12.11 0.14 9.10
CA VAL A 223 12.61 -1.24 9.27
C VAL A 223 12.14 -2.20 8.17
N LEU A 224 11.61 -1.69 7.05
CA LEU A 224 11.07 -2.51 5.96
C LEU A 224 12.19 -3.40 5.38
N GLY A 225 11.99 -4.72 5.34
CA GLY A 225 13.04 -5.68 4.95
C GLY A 225 14.14 -5.98 5.97
N GLY A 226 14.30 -5.17 7.04
CA GLY A 226 15.25 -5.45 8.12
C GLY A 226 14.97 -6.78 8.82
N GLY A 227 16.00 -7.61 9.04
CA GLY A 227 15.85 -8.92 9.67
C GLY A 227 17.04 -9.85 9.43
N GLU A 228 17.03 -11.03 10.07
CA GLU A 228 18.10 -12.02 9.93
C GLU A 228 18.16 -12.57 8.49
N GLY A 229 19.24 -12.24 7.78
CA GLY A 229 19.42 -12.56 6.35
C GLY A 229 18.93 -11.49 5.37
N SER A 230 18.72 -10.24 5.84
CA SER A 230 18.27 -9.08 5.05
C SER A 230 18.88 -8.97 3.64
N GLY A 231 18.08 -9.36 2.64
CA GLY A 231 18.32 -9.15 1.21
C GLY A 231 17.34 -8.16 0.59
N GLY A 232 16.91 -7.15 1.35
CA GLY A 232 15.88 -6.18 0.94
C GLY A 232 14.48 -6.51 1.48
N VAL A 233 13.47 -5.81 0.97
CA VAL A 233 12.08 -5.93 1.44
C VAL A 233 11.48 -7.28 1.03
N GLY A 234 10.78 -7.94 1.95
CA GLY A 234 10.01 -9.12 1.61
C GLY A 234 8.76 -8.75 0.79
N SER A 235 8.55 -9.38 -0.37
CA SER A 235 7.37 -9.13 -1.23
C SER A 235 6.01 -9.43 -0.56
N GLY A 236 6.01 -10.18 0.55
CA GLY A 236 4.86 -10.41 1.42
C GLY A 236 4.79 -9.52 2.65
N GLU A 237 5.78 -8.67 2.89
CA GLU A 237 5.78 -7.58 3.87
C GLU A 237 5.31 -6.28 3.19
N ALA A 238 5.82 -6.00 1.98
CA ALA A 238 5.40 -4.89 1.13
C ALA A 238 3.87 -4.83 0.94
N THR A 239 3.22 -5.96 0.64
CA THR A 239 1.75 -6.01 0.51
C THR A 239 1.02 -5.76 1.82
N MET A 240 1.56 -6.20 2.96
CA MET A 240 0.96 -5.94 4.27
C MET A 240 1.04 -4.45 4.61
N PHE A 241 2.19 -3.82 4.37
CA PHE A 241 2.38 -2.39 4.54
C PHE A 241 1.42 -1.57 3.66
N LEU A 242 1.38 -1.85 2.34
CA LEU A 242 0.50 -1.15 1.41
C LEU A 242 -0.99 -1.35 1.74
N GLN A 243 -1.39 -2.56 2.16
CA GLN A 243 -2.75 -2.85 2.59
C GLN A 243 -3.15 -2.11 3.87
N MET A 244 -2.22 -1.89 4.80
CA MET A 244 -2.43 -1.04 5.98
C MET A 244 -2.55 0.44 5.59
N VAL A 245 -1.70 0.94 4.68
CA VAL A 245 -1.78 2.34 4.19
C VAL A 245 -3.12 2.62 3.49
N ILE A 246 -3.61 1.68 2.66
CA ILE A 246 -4.96 1.75 2.07
C ILE A 246 -6.02 1.68 3.16
N GLY A 247 -5.95 0.67 4.03
CA GLY A 247 -7.02 0.34 4.98
C GLY A 247 -7.28 1.41 6.05
N PHE A 248 -6.23 2.10 6.51
CA PHE A 248 -6.37 3.24 7.42
C PHE A 248 -6.54 4.59 6.69
N GLY A 249 -6.66 4.59 5.35
CA GLY A 249 -6.84 5.80 4.55
C GLY A 249 -5.66 6.78 4.65
N LEU A 250 -4.43 6.24 4.69
CA LEU A 250 -3.19 6.96 4.98
C LEU A 250 -2.41 7.39 3.74
N LYS A 251 -2.92 7.21 2.51
CA LYS A 251 -2.21 7.56 1.26
C LYS A 251 -1.58 8.97 1.30
N SER A 252 -2.31 9.95 1.83
CA SER A 252 -1.88 11.36 1.95
C SER A 252 -0.72 11.60 2.92
N GLU A 253 -0.44 10.65 3.82
CA GLU A 253 0.60 10.76 4.85
C GLU A 253 1.96 10.21 4.38
N PHE A 254 1.98 9.55 3.22
CA PHE A 254 3.16 8.86 2.68
C PHE A 254 3.53 9.42 1.31
N ASP A 255 4.83 9.45 1.05
CA ASP A 255 5.41 9.83 -0.25
C ASP A 255 4.88 8.93 -1.38
N GLU A 256 4.36 9.54 -2.45
CA GLU A 256 3.67 8.80 -3.52
C GLU A 256 4.66 8.02 -4.38
N GLU A 257 5.84 8.59 -4.62
CA GLU A 257 6.94 7.99 -5.35
C GLU A 257 7.52 6.75 -4.62
N PHE A 258 7.67 6.80 -3.30
CA PHE A 258 7.97 5.63 -2.45
C PHE A 258 6.89 4.53 -2.58
N LEU A 259 5.60 4.89 -2.53
CA LEU A 259 4.51 3.92 -2.69
C LEU A 259 4.50 3.31 -4.10
N LYS A 260 4.77 4.10 -5.15
CA LYS A 260 4.94 3.62 -6.53
C LYS A 260 6.11 2.64 -6.61
N GLN A 261 7.28 3.00 -6.07
CA GLN A 261 8.48 2.16 -6.10
C GLN A 261 8.23 0.80 -5.43
N LEU A 262 7.60 0.79 -4.24
CA LEU A 262 7.30 -0.42 -3.48
C LEU A 262 6.31 -1.35 -4.22
N VAL A 263 5.40 -0.79 -5.02
CA VAL A 263 4.50 -1.55 -5.91
C VAL A 263 5.26 -2.12 -7.12
N MET A 264 6.12 -1.33 -7.76
CA MET A 264 6.84 -1.70 -8.98
C MET A 264 7.97 -2.71 -8.76
N GLU A 265 8.64 -2.66 -7.61
CA GLU A 265 9.63 -3.64 -7.16
C GLU A 265 9.00 -5.04 -7.10
N PHE A 266 7.79 -5.15 -6.54
CA PHE A 266 7.10 -6.43 -6.30
C PHE A 266 5.93 -6.72 -7.27
N ALA A 267 5.89 -6.06 -8.43
CA ALA A 267 4.79 -6.15 -9.41
C ALA A 267 4.45 -7.60 -9.86
N GLY A 268 5.42 -8.53 -9.81
CA GLY A 268 5.21 -9.97 -10.05
C GLY A 268 4.24 -10.66 -9.08
N ARG A 269 3.88 -10.02 -7.96
CA ARG A 269 2.82 -10.47 -7.07
C ARG A 269 1.49 -9.88 -7.56
N ARG A 270 0.57 -10.73 -8.03
CA ARG A 270 -0.80 -10.36 -8.48
C ARG A 270 -1.56 -9.41 -7.54
N GLU A 271 -1.31 -9.48 -6.23
CA GLU A 271 -1.90 -8.58 -5.24
C GLU A 271 -1.47 -7.11 -5.44
N MET A 272 -0.28 -6.84 -5.99
CA MET A 272 0.21 -5.47 -6.24
C MET A 272 -0.60 -4.72 -7.28
N ALA A 273 -1.15 -5.38 -8.31
CA ALA A 273 -2.05 -4.74 -9.26
C ALA A 273 -3.31 -4.19 -8.56
N LYS A 274 -3.87 -4.96 -7.62
CA LYS A 274 -5.04 -4.56 -6.80
C LYS A 274 -4.70 -3.45 -5.81
N LEU A 275 -3.52 -3.54 -5.18
CA LEU A 275 -3.02 -2.51 -4.27
C LEU A 275 -2.77 -1.19 -5.03
N ALA A 276 -2.25 -1.22 -6.25
CA ALA A 276 -2.01 -0.04 -7.07
C ALA A 276 -3.32 0.69 -7.44
N VAL A 277 -4.35 -0.06 -7.82
CA VAL A 277 -5.69 0.48 -8.12
C VAL A 277 -6.36 1.00 -6.85
N ALA A 278 -6.24 0.29 -5.72
CA ALA A 278 -6.81 0.71 -4.43
C ALA A 278 -6.07 1.92 -3.80
N LEU A 279 -4.79 2.13 -4.11
CA LEU A 279 -4.05 3.37 -3.82
C LEU A 279 -4.46 4.51 -4.77
N GLY A 280 -5.14 4.21 -5.87
CA GLY A 280 -5.61 5.22 -6.82
C GLY A 280 -4.48 6.08 -7.38
N PHE A 281 -3.48 5.47 -8.02
CA PHE A 281 -2.45 6.21 -8.77
C PHE A 281 -3.01 6.96 -10.00
N GLY A 282 -4.28 6.75 -10.36
CA GLY A 282 -4.97 7.51 -11.41
C GLY A 282 -4.27 7.36 -12.76
N ASP A 283 -4.06 8.47 -13.45
CA ASP A 283 -3.43 8.50 -14.78
C ASP A 283 -2.00 7.89 -14.77
N LYS A 284 -1.26 8.00 -13.65
CA LYS A 284 0.08 7.39 -13.48
C LYS A 284 0.05 5.85 -13.63
N MET A 285 -1.11 5.19 -13.50
CA MET A 285 -1.25 3.76 -13.79
C MET A 285 -0.87 3.42 -15.24
N LYS A 286 -1.13 4.33 -16.19
CA LYS A 286 -0.69 4.16 -17.58
C LYS A 286 0.83 4.09 -17.67
N ASP A 287 1.52 5.06 -17.07
CA ASP A 287 2.98 5.15 -17.08
C ASP A 287 3.61 3.92 -16.42
N MET A 288 3.02 3.44 -15.31
CA MET A 288 3.42 2.20 -14.64
C MET A 288 3.28 0.97 -15.55
N ILE A 289 2.17 0.83 -16.28
CA ILE A 289 1.99 -0.29 -17.23
C ILE A 289 2.99 -0.19 -18.37
N GLU A 290 3.23 1.01 -18.92
CA GLU A 290 4.27 1.20 -19.93
C GLU A 290 5.67 0.87 -19.41
N GLU A 291 5.99 1.21 -18.16
CA GLU A 291 7.26 0.89 -17.49
C GLU A 291 7.43 -0.63 -17.31
N LEU A 292 6.36 -1.36 -16.97
CA LEU A 292 6.36 -2.84 -16.95
C LEU A 292 6.60 -3.44 -18.34
N VAL A 293 5.95 -2.93 -19.39
CA VAL A 293 6.17 -3.39 -20.78
C VAL A 293 7.60 -3.08 -21.24
N LYS A 294 8.11 -1.87 -20.99
CA LYS A 294 9.48 -1.44 -21.33
C LYS A 294 10.56 -2.26 -20.61
N THR A 295 10.27 -2.75 -19.40
CA THR A 295 11.17 -3.63 -18.62
C THR A 295 11.01 -5.13 -18.91
N GLY A 296 10.15 -5.52 -19.87
CA GLY A 296 9.93 -6.93 -20.23
C GLY A 296 9.07 -7.72 -19.24
N LYS A 297 8.41 -7.03 -18.30
CA LYS A 297 7.43 -7.60 -17.35
C LYS A 297 6.02 -7.58 -17.97
N GLU A 298 5.86 -8.14 -19.18
CA GLU A 298 4.59 -7.95 -19.93
C GLU A 298 3.44 -8.77 -19.34
N ILE A 299 3.72 -9.79 -18.53
CA ILE A 299 2.69 -10.57 -17.79
C ILE A 299 2.12 -9.72 -16.65
N GLU A 300 2.99 -9.04 -15.90
CA GLU A 300 2.63 -8.09 -14.86
C GLU A 300 1.83 -6.92 -15.44
N ALA A 301 2.27 -6.39 -16.59
CA ALA A 301 1.54 -5.36 -17.32
C ALA A 301 0.09 -5.75 -17.65
N VAL A 302 -0.17 -7.02 -17.98
CA VAL A 302 -1.53 -7.54 -18.21
C VAL A 302 -2.38 -7.54 -16.93
N TYR A 303 -1.83 -8.00 -15.79
CA TYR A 303 -2.56 -7.94 -14.52
C TYR A 303 -2.86 -6.48 -14.11
N PHE A 304 -1.88 -5.57 -14.23
CA PHE A 304 -2.08 -4.15 -13.92
C PHE A 304 -3.11 -3.50 -14.85
N ALA A 305 -3.04 -3.75 -16.16
CA ALA A 305 -4.04 -3.25 -17.12
C ALA A 305 -5.45 -3.80 -16.86
N SER A 306 -5.56 -5.08 -16.48
CA SER A 306 -6.86 -5.71 -16.22
C SER A 306 -7.51 -5.24 -14.92
N GLU A 307 -6.76 -5.00 -13.84
CA GLU A 307 -7.32 -4.46 -12.60
C GLU A 307 -7.60 -2.94 -12.73
N ALA A 308 -6.85 -2.21 -13.56
CA ALA A 308 -7.05 -0.79 -13.83
C ALA A 308 -8.15 -0.48 -14.87
N GLY A 309 -8.70 -1.49 -15.55
CA GLY A 309 -9.66 -1.28 -16.65
C GLY A 309 -9.04 -0.69 -17.93
N LEU A 310 -7.72 -0.76 -18.10
CA LEU A 310 -6.97 -0.19 -19.22
C LEU A 310 -6.68 -1.20 -20.35
N THR A 311 -7.44 -2.29 -20.42
CA THR A 311 -7.26 -3.38 -21.40
C THR A 311 -7.42 -2.95 -22.85
N ASP A 312 -8.10 -1.85 -23.12
CA ASP A 312 -8.29 -1.32 -24.48
C ASP A 312 -7.01 -0.65 -25.01
N GLN A 313 -6.24 0.00 -24.12
CA GLN A 313 -4.92 0.57 -24.43
C GLN A 313 -3.83 -0.51 -24.37
N PHE A 314 -3.93 -1.43 -23.41
CA PHE A 314 -2.95 -2.48 -23.15
C PHE A 314 -3.57 -3.87 -23.35
N SER A 315 -3.87 -4.19 -24.60
CA SER A 315 -4.56 -5.44 -24.96
C SER A 315 -3.77 -6.67 -24.48
N PRO A 316 -4.39 -7.57 -23.67
CA PRO A 316 -3.70 -8.74 -23.12
C PRO A 316 -3.13 -9.70 -24.16
N VAL A 317 -3.80 -9.85 -25.31
CA VAL A 317 -3.43 -10.85 -26.32
C VAL A 317 -2.12 -10.49 -27.04
N PRO A 318 -1.89 -9.26 -27.53
CA PRO A 318 -0.57 -8.80 -27.98
C PRO A 318 0.54 -8.94 -26.93
N LEU A 319 0.29 -8.55 -25.67
CA LEU A 319 1.29 -8.60 -24.60
C LEU A 319 1.72 -10.04 -24.28
N LEU A 320 0.77 -10.96 -24.07
CA LEU A 320 1.08 -12.38 -23.86
C LEU A 320 1.74 -13.02 -25.09
N LYS A 321 1.39 -12.60 -26.32
CA LYS A 321 2.10 -13.03 -27.54
C LYS A 321 3.54 -12.50 -27.57
N SER A 322 3.82 -11.32 -27.02
CA SER A 322 5.19 -10.81 -26.82
C SER A 322 5.93 -11.68 -25.81
N SER A 323 5.40 -11.91 -24.60
CA SER A 323 6.04 -12.74 -23.57
C SER A 323 6.35 -14.15 -24.07
N ILE A 324 5.39 -14.81 -24.73
CA ILE A 324 5.58 -16.15 -25.29
C ILE A 324 6.64 -16.14 -26.42
N LYS A 325 6.74 -15.07 -27.22
CA LYS A 325 7.76 -14.94 -28.27
C LYS A 325 9.15 -14.65 -27.68
N ASN A 326 9.23 -13.82 -26.65
CA ASN A 326 10.48 -13.50 -25.96
C ASN A 326 11.01 -14.70 -25.18
N PHE A 327 10.14 -15.43 -24.47
CA PHE A 327 10.43 -16.73 -23.88
C PHE A 327 10.98 -17.72 -24.94
N LYS A 328 10.29 -17.85 -26.09
CA LYS A 328 10.73 -18.74 -27.20
C LYS A 328 12.00 -18.31 -27.94
N LYS A 329 12.54 -17.09 -27.72
CA LYS A 329 13.86 -16.68 -28.24
C LYS A 329 15.01 -17.28 -27.44
N TYR A 330 14.77 -17.72 -26.21
CA TYR A 330 15.75 -18.39 -25.34
C TYR A 330 15.36 -19.86 -25.12
N PRO A 331 15.32 -20.71 -26.17
CA PRO A 331 15.23 -22.14 -25.96
C PRO A 331 16.58 -22.60 -25.38
N SER A 332 16.61 -22.90 -24.09
CA SER A 332 17.79 -23.43 -23.39
C SER A 332 18.17 -24.80 -23.97
N LYS A 333 18.94 -24.79 -25.08
CA LYS A 333 19.53 -25.99 -25.67
C LYS A 333 20.55 -26.63 -24.72
N ASP A 334 21.20 -25.80 -23.91
CA ASP A 334 22.09 -26.20 -22.83
C ASP A 334 21.38 -26.04 -21.47
N ILE A 335 20.67 -27.08 -21.02
CA ILE A 335 20.00 -27.10 -19.71
C ILE A 335 21.04 -27.40 -18.61
N SER A 336 21.79 -26.37 -18.25
CA SER A 336 22.96 -26.47 -17.36
C SER A 336 22.55 -26.78 -15.92
N SER A 337 21.79 -25.91 -15.24
CA SER A 337 21.38 -26.09 -13.84
C SER A 337 20.04 -26.80 -13.66
N MET A 338 19.78 -27.23 -12.43
CA MET A 338 18.45 -27.61 -11.94
C MET A 338 17.55 -26.37 -11.75
N ASP A 339 18.14 -25.21 -11.46
CA ASP A 339 17.41 -23.99 -11.16
C ASP A 339 16.87 -23.30 -12.41
N ASP A 340 17.58 -23.41 -13.54
CA ASP A 340 17.10 -22.98 -14.85
C ASP A 340 15.78 -23.67 -15.19
N ILE A 341 15.69 -24.98 -14.95
CA ILE A 341 14.46 -25.79 -15.14
C ILE A 341 13.33 -25.31 -14.21
N ASN A 342 13.66 -24.99 -12.96
CA ASN A 342 12.69 -24.48 -11.98
C ASN A 342 12.14 -23.10 -12.39
N ASN A 343 13.03 -22.22 -12.85
CA ASN A 343 12.71 -20.88 -13.32
C ASN A 343 11.86 -20.94 -14.60
N GLU A 344 12.28 -21.73 -15.61
CA GLU A 344 11.54 -21.92 -16.85
C GLU A 344 10.11 -22.46 -16.58
N LEU A 345 9.99 -23.48 -15.72
CA LEU A 345 8.69 -23.99 -15.26
C LEU A 345 7.85 -22.95 -14.51
N SER A 346 8.47 -22.04 -13.75
CA SER A 346 7.73 -20.98 -13.04
C SER A 346 7.15 -19.95 -14.01
N VAL A 347 7.90 -19.57 -15.04
CA VAL A 347 7.45 -18.61 -16.07
C VAL A 347 6.32 -19.21 -16.90
N ILE A 348 6.47 -20.43 -17.43
CA ILE A 348 5.41 -21.05 -18.24
C ILE A 348 4.11 -21.19 -17.44
N ARG A 349 4.16 -21.66 -16.18
CA ARG A 349 2.97 -21.76 -15.34
C ARG A 349 2.34 -20.41 -15.03
N THR A 350 3.14 -19.35 -14.92
CA THR A 350 2.62 -17.98 -14.70
C THR A 350 1.95 -17.43 -15.96
N ILE A 351 2.48 -17.73 -17.15
CA ILE A 351 1.85 -17.43 -18.45
C ILE A 351 0.52 -18.19 -18.59
N MET A 352 0.52 -19.51 -18.37
CA MET A 352 -0.70 -20.33 -18.45
C MET A 352 -1.77 -19.80 -17.51
N LYS A 353 -1.42 -19.55 -16.25
CA LYS A 353 -2.37 -19.02 -15.26
C LYS A 353 -2.89 -17.62 -15.63
N CYS A 354 -2.08 -16.79 -16.28
CA CYS A 354 -2.54 -15.49 -16.82
C CYS A 354 -3.57 -15.69 -17.95
N ILE A 355 -3.37 -16.67 -18.84
CA ILE A 355 -4.35 -17.04 -19.89
C ILE A 355 -5.66 -17.54 -19.26
N GLU A 356 -5.58 -18.37 -18.20
CA GLU A 356 -6.74 -18.86 -17.43
C GLU A 356 -7.50 -17.72 -16.72
N ASP A 357 -6.82 -16.90 -15.90
CA ASP A 357 -7.42 -15.82 -15.12
C ASP A 357 -8.13 -14.77 -16.01
N HIS A 358 -7.61 -14.50 -17.22
CA HIS A 358 -8.21 -13.59 -18.19
C HIS A 358 -9.06 -14.27 -19.27
N LYS A 359 -9.30 -15.60 -19.18
CA LYS A 359 -10.14 -16.40 -20.09
C LYS A 359 -9.74 -16.34 -21.56
N LEU A 360 -8.45 -16.27 -21.86
CA LEU A 360 -7.91 -16.05 -23.21
C LEU A 360 -7.63 -17.36 -23.98
N GLU A 361 -8.08 -18.51 -23.47
CA GLU A 361 -7.83 -19.86 -23.99
C GLU A 361 -8.13 -20.01 -25.49
N SER A 362 -9.20 -19.38 -25.99
CA SER A 362 -9.59 -19.36 -27.40
C SER A 362 -8.54 -18.74 -28.35
N HIS A 363 -7.64 -17.91 -27.82
CA HIS A 363 -6.60 -17.21 -28.59
C HIS A 363 -5.20 -17.84 -28.45
N PHE A 364 -5.03 -18.87 -27.61
CA PHE A 364 -3.74 -19.50 -27.33
C PHE A 364 -3.85 -21.03 -27.35
N THR A 365 -3.13 -21.69 -28.26
CA THR A 365 -3.04 -23.17 -28.31
C THR A 365 -2.19 -23.70 -27.14
N GLY A 366 -2.84 -23.88 -26.00
CA GLY A 366 -2.26 -24.29 -24.71
C GLY A 366 -1.38 -25.54 -24.80
N ASP A 367 -1.73 -26.47 -25.67
CA ASP A 367 -0.93 -27.59 -26.18
C ASP A 367 0.59 -27.36 -26.15
N ASN A 368 1.05 -26.24 -26.71
CA ASN A 368 2.48 -26.00 -26.91
C ASN A 368 3.19 -25.59 -25.62
N LEU A 369 2.49 -24.94 -24.70
CA LEU A 369 3.02 -24.62 -23.36
C LEU A 369 2.94 -25.86 -22.47
N GLN A 370 1.82 -26.59 -22.50
CA GLN A 370 1.66 -27.83 -21.72
C GLN A 370 2.68 -28.91 -22.12
N LYS A 371 2.95 -29.09 -23.41
CA LYS A 371 3.99 -30.03 -23.89
C LYS A 371 5.38 -29.67 -23.33
N ARG A 372 5.72 -28.38 -23.24
CA ARG A 372 6.99 -27.92 -22.65
C ARG A 372 7.04 -28.07 -21.13
N VAL A 373 5.92 -27.85 -20.41
CA VAL A 373 5.81 -28.17 -18.98
C VAL A 373 6.07 -29.66 -18.74
N ASN A 374 5.39 -30.53 -19.50
CA ASN A 374 5.55 -31.98 -19.39
C ASN A 374 6.98 -32.44 -19.70
N GLU A 375 7.64 -31.84 -20.69
CA GLU A 375 9.04 -32.09 -21.02
C GLU A 375 9.99 -31.69 -19.88
N LEU A 376 9.86 -30.47 -19.35
CA LEU A 376 10.70 -29.97 -18.25
C LEU A 376 10.47 -30.76 -16.95
N GLU A 377 9.23 -31.17 -16.66
CA GLU A 377 8.93 -32.05 -15.52
C GLU A 377 9.51 -33.45 -15.71
N LYS A 378 9.49 -34.00 -16.94
CA LYS A 378 10.20 -35.25 -17.25
C LYS A 378 11.70 -35.10 -16.98
N ILE A 379 12.36 -34.10 -17.55
CA ILE A 379 13.81 -33.84 -17.37
C ILE A 379 14.15 -33.68 -15.88
N LYS A 380 13.33 -32.94 -15.13
CA LYS A 380 13.45 -32.75 -13.68
C LYS A 380 13.31 -34.08 -12.91
N SER A 381 12.38 -34.95 -13.30
CA SER A 381 12.19 -36.27 -12.69
C SER A 381 13.34 -37.24 -13.03
N GLU A 382 13.89 -37.14 -14.24
CA GLU A 382 14.95 -38.00 -14.77
C GLU A 382 16.30 -37.64 -14.13
N ARG A 383 16.63 -36.34 -14.02
CA ARG A 383 17.80 -35.83 -13.28
C ARG A 383 17.70 -36.14 -11.77
N LYS A 384 16.49 -36.21 -11.20
CA LYS A 384 16.26 -36.67 -9.80
C LYS A 384 16.42 -38.19 -9.63
N ARG A 385 16.16 -38.99 -10.68
CA ARG A 385 16.40 -40.44 -10.66
C ARG A 385 17.88 -40.79 -10.85
N SER A 386 18.56 -40.20 -11.83
CA SER A 386 19.96 -40.53 -12.13
C SER A 386 20.92 -40.24 -10.96
N GLY A 387 20.64 -39.20 -10.17
CA GLY A 387 21.35 -38.92 -8.90
C GLY A 387 21.19 -39.98 -7.79
N SER A 388 20.39 -41.04 -8.00
CA SER A 388 20.20 -42.14 -7.04
C SER A 388 20.82 -43.47 -7.46
N THR A 389 21.41 -43.56 -8.66
CA THR A 389 21.87 -44.84 -9.25
C THR A 389 23.26 -44.73 -9.89
N SER A 390 24.30 -44.44 -9.11
CA SER A 390 25.69 -44.34 -9.64
C SER A 390 26.83 -44.75 -8.69
N THR A 391 26.62 -45.68 -7.74
CA THR A 391 27.73 -46.33 -7.00
C THR A 391 27.62 -47.85 -6.88
N SER A 392 27.73 -48.53 -8.03
CA SER A 392 28.16 -49.94 -8.14
C SER A 392 28.86 -50.07 -9.51
N LYS A 393 30.12 -50.48 -9.63
CA LYS A 393 30.79 -51.69 -9.09
C LYS A 393 32.31 -51.45 -8.84
N PRO A 394 33.11 -52.45 -8.38
CA PRO A 394 34.33 -52.20 -7.61
C PRO A 394 35.65 -52.19 -8.41
N SER A 395 36.72 -51.69 -7.77
CA SER A 395 38.12 -51.87 -8.19
C SER A 395 38.87 -52.83 -7.24
N SER A 396 39.65 -53.77 -7.80
CA SER A 396 40.37 -54.79 -7.01
C SER A 396 41.89 -54.75 -7.25
N LYS A 397 42.61 -54.46 -6.16
CA LYS A 397 43.99 -54.90 -5.80
C LYS A 397 45.05 -55.11 -6.90
N ARG A 398 46.12 -54.32 -6.82
CA ARG A 398 47.51 -54.82 -6.64
C ARG A 398 48.02 -54.24 -5.30
N HIS A 399 48.50 -55.04 -4.34
CA HIS A 399 49.84 -55.66 -4.24
C HIS A 399 50.99 -54.63 -4.16
N ARG A 400 51.95 -54.73 -3.21
CA ARG A 400 52.26 -55.82 -2.25
C ARG A 400 53.16 -55.32 -1.07
N ASN A 401 53.18 -56.12 0.03
CA ASN A 401 54.16 -56.17 1.14
C ASN A 401 54.05 -55.11 2.25
N GLU A 402 54.54 -55.30 3.50
CA GLU A 402 54.84 -56.46 4.40
C GLU A 402 55.20 -55.80 5.77
N ARG A 403 55.01 -56.29 7.02
CA ARG A 403 54.58 -57.54 7.70
C ARG A 403 53.65 -57.14 8.89
N GLY A 404 53.03 -58.02 9.70
CA GLY A 404 52.87 -59.48 9.69
C GLY A 404 52.64 -60.02 11.12
N SER A 405 51.70 -60.97 11.28
CA SER A 405 51.26 -61.65 12.53
C SER A 405 50.58 -60.77 13.61
N GLY A 406 49.51 -61.23 14.27
CA GLY A 406 48.67 -62.41 13.97
C GLY A 406 47.75 -62.88 15.12
N GLY A 407 46.62 -63.51 14.76
CA GLY A 407 45.81 -64.37 15.64
C GLY A 407 44.67 -63.70 16.43
N GLY A 408 43.60 -64.46 16.75
CA GLY A 408 42.74 -64.17 17.90
C GLY A 408 41.24 -63.86 17.67
N ILE A 409 40.50 -64.83 17.15
CA ILE A 409 39.09 -65.18 17.50
C ILE A 409 38.31 -64.20 18.41
N GLY A 410 37.30 -63.54 17.85
CA GLY A 410 35.89 -63.87 18.07
C GLY A 410 35.12 -63.43 19.35
N SER A 411 33.84 -63.11 19.10
CA SER A 411 32.68 -63.20 20.01
C SER A 411 32.29 -62.02 20.94
N SER A 412 30.97 -61.88 21.06
CA SER A 412 30.18 -61.26 22.15
C SER A 412 30.09 -59.74 22.29
N ARG A 413 28.88 -59.33 22.74
CA ARG A 413 28.44 -57.97 23.12
C ARG A 413 28.57 -57.82 24.67
N PRO A 414 27.91 -56.81 25.28
CA PRO A 414 28.35 -55.46 25.66
C PRO A 414 28.63 -55.46 27.20
N PRO A 415 28.15 -54.55 28.10
CA PRO A 415 27.79 -53.12 28.03
C PRO A 415 28.34 -52.23 29.19
N LYS A 416 28.20 -50.89 29.02
CA LYS A 416 27.87 -49.86 30.05
C LYS A 416 28.80 -49.60 31.26
N SER A 417 28.65 -48.36 31.76
CA SER A 417 29.05 -47.83 33.09
C SER A 417 30.55 -47.55 33.30
N VAL A 418 31.00 -46.66 34.22
CA VAL A 418 30.61 -45.28 34.64
C VAL A 418 31.59 -44.87 35.78
N ARG A 419 31.80 -43.55 36.04
CA ARG A 419 32.72 -42.93 37.04
C ARG A 419 34.21 -42.95 36.61
N LEU A 420 35.14 -42.13 37.13
CA LEU A 420 35.23 -40.78 37.75
C LEU A 420 36.53 -40.77 38.59
N ALA A 421 37.61 -40.20 38.06
CA ALA A 421 38.82 -39.72 38.77
C ALA A 421 39.59 -38.80 37.76
N MET A 422 40.09 -37.59 38.06
CA MET A 422 41.06 -37.14 39.09
C MET A 422 42.50 -37.60 38.74
N ALA A 423 43.55 -36.77 38.60
CA ALA A 423 43.75 -35.31 38.77
C ALA A 423 44.57 -34.74 37.56
N ALA A 424 44.94 -33.44 37.39
CA ALA A 424 45.53 -32.43 38.29
C ALA A 424 45.10 -30.99 37.86
N ARG A 425 44.98 -29.97 38.73
CA ARG A 425 46.04 -29.06 39.27
C ARG A 425 47.05 -28.60 38.19
N GLN A 426 47.35 -27.31 38.02
CA GLN A 426 47.42 -26.18 38.98
C GLN A 426 46.40 -25.06 38.62
N ARG A 427 45.88 -24.17 39.51
CA ARG A 427 46.48 -23.23 40.51
C ARG A 427 47.33 -22.14 39.82
N ASN A 428 47.19 -20.83 40.05
CA ASN A 428 46.83 -20.05 41.26
C ASN A 428 45.81 -18.91 40.94
N TYR A 429 44.70 -18.77 41.68
CA TYR A 429 44.43 -17.89 42.86
C TYR A 429 44.07 -16.42 42.60
N HIS A 430 42.85 -16.06 43.01
CA HIS A 430 42.46 -14.72 43.47
C HIS A 430 42.89 -14.48 44.93
N PRO A 431 42.81 -13.23 45.42
CA PRO A 431 42.21 -12.93 46.72
C PRO A 431 40.80 -12.32 46.56
N ALA A 432 39.96 -12.37 47.60
CA ALA A 432 38.60 -11.84 47.56
C ALA A 432 38.11 -11.31 48.92
N LEU A 433 37.20 -10.33 48.88
CA LEU A 433 36.35 -9.83 49.99
C LEU A 433 37.09 -9.12 51.15
N PRO A 434 36.42 -8.17 51.83
CA PRO A 434 35.46 -8.50 52.89
C PRO A 434 34.04 -7.93 52.71
N THR A 435 33.11 -8.51 53.48
CA THR A 435 31.69 -8.19 53.58
C THR A 435 31.41 -6.95 54.46
N HIS A 436 30.36 -6.18 54.19
CA HIS A 436 29.58 -5.49 55.24
C HIS A 436 28.13 -5.22 54.81
N GLN A 437 27.18 -5.38 55.74
CA GLN A 437 25.83 -4.77 55.68
C GLN A 437 25.86 -3.41 56.40
N PRO A 438 24.87 -2.53 56.14
CA PRO A 438 23.80 -2.36 57.14
C PRO A 438 22.39 -2.28 56.53
N ALA A 439 21.37 -1.92 57.32
CA ALA A 439 19.96 -1.97 56.94
C ALA A 439 19.09 -0.85 57.57
N ARG A 440 17.85 -0.72 57.05
CA ARG A 440 16.66 0.01 57.60
C ARG A 440 16.66 1.55 57.59
N TYR A 441 15.73 2.11 56.81
CA TYR A 441 14.76 3.21 57.09
C TYR A 441 13.83 3.22 55.82
N SER A 442 12.49 3.32 55.80
CA SER A 442 11.46 3.95 56.65
C SER A 442 11.50 5.49 56.61
N ALA A 443 10.42 6.25 56.46
CA ALA A 443 9.07 5.92 55.97
C ALA A 443 8.50 7.11 55.13
N PRO A 444 7.25 7.63 55.24
CA PRO A 444 6.47 7.92 54.03
C PRO A 444 6.07 9.40 53.83
N TYR A 445 5.37 9.67 52.73
CA TYR A 445 4.40 10.78 52.64
C TYR A 445 3.03 10.25 52.18
N SER A 446 1.96 10.93 52.58
CA SER A 446 0.58 10.50 52.36
C SER A 446 -0.33 11.70 52.07
N TYR A 447 -1.23 11.54 51.11
CA TYR A 447 -2.48 12.30 50.95
C TYR A 447 -3.55 11.28 50.53
N THR A 448 -4.23 10.66 51.50
CA THR A 448 -5.54 11.10 52.05
C THR A 448 -6.65 11.14 51.01
N ASN A 449 -7.47 10.10 51.00
CA ASN A 449 -8.76 10.05 50.31
C ASN A 449 -9.86 9.81 51.38
N PRO A 450 -10.88 10.68 51.52
CA PRO A 450 -12.01 10.43 52.41
C PRO A 450 -12.93 9.32 51.88
N SER A 451 -13.79 8.77 52.75
CA SER A 451 -14.59 7.57 52.48
C SER A 451 -16.10 7.84 52.46
N VAL A 452 -16.81 7.09 51.61
CA VAL A 452 -18.18 6.58 51.71
C VAL A 452 -19.20 7.35 52.55
N TYR A 453 -20.31 7.75 51.90
CA TYR A 453 -21.64 7.45 52.45
C TYR A 453 -22.65 7.15 51.34
N GLU A 454 -23.63 6.29 51.63
CA GLU A 454 -24.66 5.82 50.72
C GLU A 454 -26.04 6.04 51.36
N SER A 455 -26.96 6.75 50.68
CA SER A 455 -28.40 6.79 50.99
C SER A 455 -29.19 7.48 49.88
N THR A 456 -30.38 6.95 49.59
CA THR A 456 -31.42 7.49 48.69
C THR A 456 -32.73 7.68 49.50
N PRO A 457 -33.93 7.93 48.94
CA PRO A 457 -34.36 8.78 47.81
C PRO A 457 -35.45 9.81 48.20
N ASN A 458 -35.77 10.79 47.32
CA ASN A 458 -37.07 11.48 47.13
C ASN A 458 -36.89 12.70 46.18
N ALA A 459 -37.90 13.30 45.53
CA ALA A 459 -39.24 12.90 45.08
C ALA A 459 -39.80 13.99 44.11
N ALA A 460 -40.96 13.75 43.48
CA ALA A 460 -41.65 14.60 42.48
C ALA A 460 -40.87 14.75 41.14
N ALA A 461 -41.37 14.41 39.94
CA ALA A 461 -42.71 14.15 39.39
C ALA A 461 -43.55 15.38 38.99
N TYR A 462 -44.12 15.29 37.78
CA TYR A 462 -44.94 16.28 37.04
C TYR A 462 -44.19 17.55 36.57
N GLY A 463 -44.44 18.07 35.36
CA GLY A 463 -45.34 17.58 34.31
C GLY A 463 -45.13 18.29 32.96
N VAL A 464 -45.61 17.67 31.87
CA VAL A 464 -45.51 18.20 30.49
C VAL A 464 -46.70 19.12 30.16
N ALA A 465 -46.45 20.23 29.47
CA ALA A 465 -47.47 21.04 28.82
C ALA A 465 -46.95 21.61 27.48
N TYR A 466 -47.87 21.92 26.55
CA TYR A 466 -47.59 22.15 25.13
C TYR A 466 -47.69 23.63 24.72
N GLY A 467 -46.79 24.05 23.81
CA GLY A 467 -47.10 24.99 22.72
C GLY A 467 -47.16 26.50 23.00
N GLY A 468 -46.61 27.30 22.08
CA GLY A 468 -46.74 28.76 22.09
C GLY A 468 -45.78 29.46 21.13
N TYR A 469 -46.30 30.06 20.06
CA TYR A 469 -45.54 30.83 19.05
C TYR A 469 -44.72 31.98 19.65
N GLY A 470 -43.50 32.22 19.16
CA GLY A 470 -42.80 33.49 19.39
C GLY A 470 -41.31 33.49 19.03
N GLY A 471 -40.92 34.36 18.11
CA GLY A 471 -39.53 34.78 17.86
C GLY A 471 -39.53 36.11 17.09
N PRO A 472 -38.36 36.72 16.80
CA PRO A 472 -37.00 36.31 17.16
C PRO A 472 -36.30 37.33 18.09
N ALA A 473 -35.18 36.93 18.70
CA ALA A 473 -34.20 37.84 19.30
C ALA A 473 -32.78 37.37 18.93
N ALA A 474 -31.91 38.29 18.50
CA ALA A 474 -30.60 37.96 17.96
C ALA A 474 -29.47 38.17 18.98
N GLN A 475 -28.51 37.23 19.01
CA GLN A 475 -27.12 37.50 19.37
C GLN A 475 -26.22 36.36 18.88
N SER A 476 -25.06 36.72 18.32
CA SER A 476 -24.07 35.76 17.78
C SER A 476 -23.06 35.35 18.86
N PRO A 477 -22.69 34.06 18.97
CA PRO A 477 -21.56 33.63 19.78
C PRO A 477 -20.21 33.99 19.10
N ALA A 478 -19.12 33.96 19.87
CA ALA A 478 -17.83 34.50 19.49
C ALA A 478 -17.01 33.63 18.50
N ARG A 479 -16.03 34.27 17.86
CA ARG A 479 -15.07 33.63 16.94
C ARG A 479 -14.07 32.72 17.69
N TYR A 480 -13.77 31.57 17.11
CA TYR A 480 -12.42 30.98 17.12
C TYR A 480 -11.92 30.87 15.68
N GLY A 481 -10.64 31.14 15.46
CA GLY A 481 -10.07 31.26 14.12
C GLY A 481 -9.45 29.95 13.61
N ALA A 482 -9.70 29.63 12.34
CA ALA A 482 -8.93 28.64 11.59
C ALA A 482 -8.04 29.38 10.57
N GLN A 483 -6.74 29.14 10.59
CA GLN A 483 -5.80 29.69 9.62
C GLN A 483 -5.78 28.83 8.36
N TYR A 484 -6.34 29.34 7.26
CA TYR A 484 -6.05 28.86 5.91
C TYR A 484 -5.17 29.89 5.21
N ALA A 485 -3.90 29.54 4.99
CA ALA A 485 -3.02 30.28 4.11
C ALA A 485 -3.30 29.86 2.66
N ASN A 486 -3.57 30.84 1.80
CA ASN A 486 -3.64 30.67 0.35
C ASN A 486 -2.92 31.88 -0.27
N PRO A 487 -2.00 31.70 -1.24
CA PRO A 487 -1.17 32.80 -1.72
C PRO A 487 -2.00 33.75 -2.59
N ALA A 488 -2.05 35.03 -2.21
CA ALA A 488 -2.63 36.06 -3.04
C ALA A 488 -1.72 36.35 -4.25
N GLN A 489 -2.28 36.27 -5.46
CA GLN A 489 -1.66 36.86 -6.64
C GLN A 489 -1.99 38.35 -6.65
N ASP A 490 -0.97 39.20 -6.57
CA ASP A 490 -1.13 40.65 -6.59
C ASP A 490 -1.39 41.15 -8.02
N TYR A 491 -2.24 42.18 -8.15
CA TYR A 491 -2.75 42.67 -9.45
C TYR A 491 -3.20 44.14 -9.33
N GLY A 492 -2.30 45.08 -9.62
CA GLY A 492 -2.67 46.51 -9.67
C GLY A 492 -1.51 47.49 -9.60
N GLY A 493 -0.85 47.76 -10.73
CA GLY A 493 0.19 48.79 -10.83
C GLY A 493 0.39 49.23 -12.27
N TYR A 494 -0.29 50.30 -12.68
CA TYR A 494 -0.17 50.87 -14.02
C TYR A 494 0.86 52.02 -14.00
N ASP A 495 1.83 52.00 -14.93
CA ASP A 495 2.67 53.16 -15.22
C ASP A 495 2.98 53.22 -16.74
N TYR A 496 3.27 54.42 -17.25
CA TYR A 496 3.40 54.74 -18.67
C TYR A 496 4.86 55.02 -19.05
N GLY A 497 5.56 54.06 -19.67
CA GLY A 497 7.01 54.17 -19.93
C GLY A 497 7.50 53.56 -21.25
N ALA A 498 7.88 54.45 -22.18
CA ALA A 498 8.54 54.25 -23.48
C ALA A 498 9.22 52.90 -23.83
N ALA A 499 8.81 52.40 -25.01
CA ALA A 499 9.41 51.39 -25.89
C ALA A 499 10.93 51.12 -25.86
N SER A 500 11.29 49.82 -25.95
CA SER A 500 12.30 49.28 -26.89
C SER A 500 12.08 47.77 -27.09
N ALA A 501 12.52 47.21 -28.22
CA ALA A 501 12.21 45.81 -28.62
C ALA A 501 13.47 45.01 -29.00
N PRO A 502 13.60 43.74 -28.57
CA PRO A 502 14.66 42.84 -29.04
C PRO A 502 14.17 41.72 -29.97
N LEU A 503 14.65 41.80 -31.22
CA LEU A 503 15.05 40.71 -32.15
C LEU A 503 14.67 39.25 -31.83
N VAL A 504 14.03 38.59 -32.81
CA VAL A 504 13.92 37.11 -32.92
C VAL A 504 14.95 36.59 -33.94
N PRO A 505 15.74 35.54 -33.65
CA PRO A 505 16.56 34.84 -34.65
C PRO A 505 15.83 33.62 -35.23
N SER A 506 15.75 33.52 -36.55
CA SER A 506 15.29 32.31 -37.26
C SER A 506 16.35 31.79 -38.23
N TYR A 507 16.77 30.54 -38.09
CA TYR A 507 17.69 29.89 -39.03
C TYR A 507 16.96 29.47 -40.32
N PRO A 508 17.55 29.68 -41.51
CA PRO A 508 17.01 29.17 -42.77
C PRO A 508 17.39 27.70 -42.97
N ALA A 509 16.45 26.90 -43.50
CA ALA A 509 16.72 25.54 -43.95
C ALA A 509 17.18 25.55 -45.42
N THR A 510 18.25 24.81 -45.73
CA THR A 510 18.78 24.69 -47.09
C THR A 510 18.15 23.52 -47.85
N TYR A 511 17.56 23.81 -49.01
CA TYR A 511 17.38 22.83 -50.09
C TYR A 511 17.54 23.52 -51.45
N GLN A 512 18.41 22.97 -52.28
CA GLN A 512 18.48 23.19 -53.73
C GLN A 512 18.75 21.82 -54.41
N HIS A 513 18.63 21.80 -55.73
CA HIS A 513 18.93 20.65 -56.59
C HIS A 513 20.43 20.34 -56.67
#